data_AF-R5MGE6-F1
#
_entry.id   AF-R5MGE6-F1
#
_cell.length_a   1.000
_cell.length_b   1.000
_cell.length_c   1.000
_cell.angle_alpha   90.00
_cell.angle_beta   90.00
_cell.angle_gamma   90.00
#
_symmetry.space_group_name_H-M   'P 1'
#
loop_
_entity.id
_entity.type
_entity.pdbx_description
1 polymer ?
#
loop_
_entity_poly.entity_id
_entity_poly.type
_entity_poly.pdbx_seq_one_letter_code
_entity_poly.pdbx_strand_id
1 'polypeptide(L)'
;MPKTFGMSFYGYNKNEVNEFISNVTNEYESMLDKLKQTNEEMKKLRDDNSKLESQLEQYKNIEGTLRRTLVLAEESNQTIRKSANDESQAIVEDAKKNASRIINDALLKAQKIQDDADAIKRDTIVYRNRVMNIIKEQKELLDKYDDIEY
;
A
#
# COMPACT_ATOMS: atom_id res chain seq x y z
N MET A 1 35.13 -50.77 52.18
CA MET A 1 35.69 -51.99 52.80
C MET A 1 34.60 -53.05 52.84
N PRO A 2 34.89 -54.35 52.63
CA PRO A 2 33.89 -55.39 52.77
C PRO A 2 33.38 -55.46 54.22
N LYS A 3 32.07 -55.61 54.40
CA LYS A 3 31.47 -55.73 55.73
C LYS A 3 31.81 -57.11 56.30
N THR A 4 32.41 -57.16 57.49
CA THR A 4 32.79 -58.41 58.17
C THR A 4 31.77 -58.72 59.27
N PHE A 5 31.26 -59.95 59.31
CA PHE A 5 30.27 -60.39 60.31
C PHE A 5 30.94 -61.15 61.44
N GLY A 6 30.47 -60.97 62.68
CA GLY A 6 30.94 -61.75 63.84
C GLY A 6 30.63 -63.25 63.67
N MET A 7 31.37 -64.14 64.37
CA MET A 7 31.08 -65.58 64.39
C MET A 7 30.28 -65.98 65.63
N SER A 8 29.23 -66.78 65.42
CA SER A 8 28.49 -67.57 66.42
C SER A 8 28.98 -69.04 66.41
N PHE A 9 28.54 -69.82 67.40
CA PHE A 9 28.91 -71.24 67.59
C PHE A 9 28.77 -72.14 66.34
N TYR A 10 28.00 -71.72 65.33
CA TYR A 10 27.80 -72.42 64.05
C TYR A 10 27.93 -71.50 62.80
N GLY A 11 28.87 -70.55 62.78
CA GLY A 11 29.16 -69.69 61.60
C GLY A 11 28.83 -68.21 61.82
N TYR A 12 28.59 -67.43 60.77
CA TYR A 12 28.36 -65.98 60.89
C TYR A 12 27.12 -65.62 61.74
N ASN A 13 27.17 -64.47 62.41
CA ASN A 13 26.08 -63.92 63.20
C ASN A 13 24.87 -63.60 62.30
N LYS A 14 23.84 -64.42 62.40
CA LYS A 14 22.62 -64.33 61.59
C LYS A 14 21.94 -62.97 61.69
N ASN A 15 21.99 -62.32 62.87
CA ASN A 15 21.35 -61.03 63.08
C ASN A 15 22.06 -59.91 62.31
N GLU A 16 23.40 -59.85 62.38
CA GLU A 16 24.20 -58.87 61.64
C GLU A 16 24.09 -59.05 60.12
N VAL A 17 24.02 -60.29 59.65
CA VAL A 17 23.82 -60.61 58.23
C VAL A 17 22.42 -60.18 57.77
N ASN A 18 21.37 -60.48 58.54
CA ASN A 18 20.00 -60.08 58.20
C ASN A 18 19.83 -58.55 58.19
N GLU A 19 20.42 -57.85 59.16
CA GLU A 19 20.42 -56.39 59.21
C GLU A 19 21.17 -55.79 58.02
N PHE A 20 22.31 -56.36 57.62
CA PHE A 20 23.01 -55.92 56.43
C PHE A 20 22.20 -56.16 55.16
N ILE A 21 21.61 -57.35 54.98
CA ILE A 21 20.77 -57.66 53.83
C ILE A 21 19.58 -56.71 53.77
N SER A 22 18.91 -56.43 54.90
CA SER A 22 17.80 -55.48 54.94
C SER A 22 18.24 -54.07 54.55
N ASN A 23 19.40 -53.60 55.03
CA ASN A 23 19.93 -52.30 54.66
C ASN A 23 20.27 -52.20 53.16
N VAL A 24 20.92 -53.23 52.60
CA VAL A 24 21.24 -53.28 51.16
C VAL A 24 19.98 -53.33 50.31
N THR A 25 18.97 -54.10 50.71
CA THR A 25 17.68 -54.15 50.02
C THR A 25 16.99 -52.79 50.04
N ASN A 26 16.94 -52.12 51.20
CA ASN A 26 16.33 -50.79 51.32
C ASN A 26 17.06 -49.73 50.49
N GLU A 27 18.40 -49.74 50.48
CA GLU A 27 19.20 -48.83 49.64
C GLU A 27 18.98 -49.10 48.14
N TYR A 28 18.90 -50.37 47.75
CA TYR A 28 18.64 -50.76 46.37
C TYR A 28 17.23 -50.38 45.90
N GLU A 29 16.22 -50.56 46.75
CA GLU A 29 14.85 -50.10 46.50
C GLU A 29 14.81 -48.57 46.36
N SER A 30 15.46 -47.83 47.27
CA SER A 30 15.56 -46.36 47.17
C SER A 30 16.25 -45.91 45.89
N MET A 31 17.30 -46.62 45.46
CA MET A 31 18.00 -46.35 44.21
C MET A 31 17.12 -46.63 42.99
N LEU A 32 16.36 -47.72 43.01
CA LEU A 32 15.41 -48.06 41.94
C LEU A 32 14.30 -47.00 41.82
N ASP A 33 13.77 -46.52 42.93
CA ASP A 33 12.72 -45.50 42.93
C ASP A 33 13.24 -44.17 42.40
N LYS A 34 14.45 -43.75 42.81
CA LYS A 34 15.11 -42.57 42.23
C LYS A 34 15.33 -42.73 40.72
N LEU A 35 15.80 -43.89 40.27
CA LEU A 35 16.00 -44.16 38.84
C LEU A 35 14.70 -44.07 38.05
N LYS A 36 13.59 -44.60 38.59
CA LYS A 36 12.26 -44.48 37.97
C LYS A 36 11.83 -43.01 37.88
N GLN A 37 11.92 -42.26 38.98
CA GLN A 37 11.56 -40.83 39.01
C GLN A 37 12.38 -40.02 38.00
N THR A 38 13.70 -40.21 37.96
CA THR A 38 14.57 -39.52 36.99
C THR A 38 14.22 -39.88 35.54
N ASN A 39 13.90 -41.15 35.25
CA ASN A 39 13.50 -41.56 33.91
C ASN A 39 12.16 -40.95 33.49
N GLU A 40 11.18 -40.87 34.40
CA GLU A 40 9.90 -40.21 34.14
C GLU A 40 10.08 -38.71 33.88
N GLU A 41 10.92 -38.04 34.68
CA GLU A 41 11.25 -36.62 34.50
C GLU A 41 11.97 -36.39 33.17
N MET A 42 12.96 -37.22 32.82
CA MET A 42 13.64 -37.14 31.52
C MET A 42 12.69 -37.35 30.34
N LYS A 43 11.73 -38.26 30.46
CA LYS A 43 10.71 -38.47 29.43
C LYS A 43 9.85 -37.22 29.27
N LYS A 44 9.37 -36.64 30.37
CA LYS A 44 8.58 -35.41 30.36
C LYS A 44 9.34 -34.25 29.72
N LEU A 45 10.60 -34.04 30.11
CA LEU A 45 11.46 -33.00 29.53
C LEU A 45 11.67 -33.19 28.03
N ARG A 46 11.84 -34.42 27.56
CA ARG A 46 11.94 -34.72 26.12
C ARG A 46 10.65 -34.41 25.37
N ASP A 47 9.51 -34.78 25.93
CA ASP A 47 8.21 -34.51 25.34
C ASP A 47 7.94 -32.99 25.27
N ASP A 48 8.30 -32.25 26.31
CA ASP A 48 8.15 -30.79 26.35
C ASP A 48 9.12 -30.10 25.38
N ASN A 49 10.37 -30.57 25.28
CA ASN A 49 11.33 -30.03 24.31
C ASN A 49 10.86 -30.24 22.87
N SER A 50 10.32 -31.42 22.55
CA SER A 50 9.75 -31.71 21.22
C SER A 50 8.59 -30.77 20.86
N LYS A 51 7.72 -30.45 21.83
CA LYS A 51 6.63 -29.47 21.63
C LYS A 51 7.18 -28.08 21.38
N LEU A 52 8.18 -27.65 22.14
CA LEU A 52 8.80 -26.33 21.98
C LEU A 52 9.51 -26.20 20.62
N GLU A 53 10.20 -27.25 20.17
CA GLU A 53 10.83 -27.30 18.84
C GLU A 53 9.78 -27.14 17.72
N SER A 54 8.64 -27.85 17.83
CA SER A 54 7.53 -27.73 16.88
C SER A 54 6.93 -26.32 16.87
N GLN A 55 6.72 -25.71 18.04
CA GLN A 55 6.23 -24.33 18.13
C GLN A 55 7.22 -23.33 17.54
N LEU A 56 8.51 -23.49 17.81
CA LEU A 56 9.56 -22.63 17.27
C LEU A 56 9.57 -22.68 15.73
N GLU A 57 9.42 -23.88 15.16
CA GLU A 57 9.35 -24.04 13.71
C GLU A 57 8.10 -23.36 13.12
N GLN A 58 6.95 -23.46 13.78
CA GLN A 58 5.75 -22.71 13.38
C GLN A 58 6.00 -21.20 13.40
N TYR A 59 6.61 -20.67 14.45
CA TYR A 59 6.93 -19.25 14.55
C TYR A 59 7.89 -18.78 13.45
N LYS A 60 8.93 -19.57 13.13
CA LYS A 60 9.83 -19.26 12.01
C LYS A 60 9.09 -19.20 10.67
N ASN A 61 8.17 -20.12 10.44
CA ASN A 61 7.35 -20.14 9.22
C ASN A 61 6.41 -18.93 9.13
N ILE A 62 5.79 -18.54 10.25
CA ILE A 62 4.97 -17.33 10.34
C ILE A 62 5.84 -16.09 10.09
N GLU A 63 7.00 -15.99 10.72
CA GLU A 63 7.93 -14.87 10.52
C GLU A 63 8.38 -14.76 9.06
N GLY A 64 8.73 -15.88 8.43
CA GLY A 64 9.13 -15.92 7.02
C GLY A 64 7.98 -15.52 6.08
N THR A 65 6.73 -15.81 6.45
CA THR A 65 5.55 -15.38 5.69
C THR A 65 5.31 -13.89 5.89
N LEU A 66 5.37 -13.41 7.13
CA LEU A 66 5.18 -12.00 7.46
C LEU A 66 6.22 -11.10 6.76
N ARG A 67 7.50 -11.50 6.76
CA ARG A 67 8.56 -10.79 6.04
C ARG A 67 8.28 -10.69 4.54
N ARG A 68 7.83 -11.79 3.93
CA ARG A 68 7.45 -11.80 2.50
C ARG A 68 6.27 -10.88 2.22
N THR A 69 5.23 -10.94 3.05
CA THR A 69 4.06 -10.04 2.93
C THR A 69 4.45 -8.58 3.10
N LEU A 70 5.38 -8.26 4.01
CA LEU A 70 5.84 -6.90 4.22
C LEU A 70 6.56 -6.34 2.99
N VAL A 71 7.45 -7.13 2.38
CA VAL A 71 8.15 -6.76 1.13
C VAL A 71 7.14 -6.53 0.00
N LEU A 72 6.18 -7.45 -0.19
CA LEU A 72 5.14 -7.30 -1.19
C LEU A 72 4.27 -6.06 -0.95
N ALA A 73 3.93 -5.76 0.31
CA ALA A 73 3.18 -4.56 0.66
C ALA A 73 3.98 -3.28 0.35
N GLU A 74 5.29 -3.29 0.58
CA GLU A 74 6.16 -2.16 0.23
C GLU A 74 6.25 -1.95 -1.29
N GLU A 75 6.50 -3.01 -2.05
CA GLU A 75 6.54 -2.97 -3.52
C GLU A 75 5.20 -2.51 -4.13
N SER A 76 4.08 -3.01 -3.57
CA SER A 76 2.73 -2.61 -3.97
C SER A 76 2.49 -1.12 -3.68
N ASN A 77 2.87 -0.64 -2.49
CA ASN A 77 2.77 0.78 -2.15
C ASN A 77 3.62 1.66 -3.07
N GLN A 78 4.85 1.25 -3.39
CA GLN A 78 5.70 1.99 -4.33
C GLN A 78 5.06 2.06 -5.73
N THR A 79 4.51 0.94 -6.19
CA THR A 79 3.80 0.87 -7.48
C THR A 79 2.58 1.78 -7.50
N ILE A 80 1.74 1.75 -6.46
CA ILE A 80 0.57 2.62 -6.33
C ILE A 80 0.98 4.09 -6.36
N ARG A 81 2.02 4.46 -5.60
CA ARG A 81 2.52 5.85 -5.56
C ARG A 81 3.02 6.31 -6.93
N LYS A 82 3.74 5.43 -7.65
CA LYS A 82 4.21 5.74 -9.00
C LYS A 82 3.04 5.93 -9.96
N SER A 83 2.11 4.98 -10.03
CA SER A 83 0.94 5.07 -10.91
C SER A 83 0.09 6.31 -10.62
N ALA A 84 -0.13 6.65 -9.35
CA ALA A 84 -0.88 7.85 -8.97
C ALA A 84 -0.18 9.15 -9.41
N ASN A 85 1.16 9.19 -9.36
CA ASN A 85 1.93 10.35 -9.83
C ASN A 85 1.89 10.46 -11.36
N ASP A 86 2.07 9.34 -12.07
CA ASP A 86 2.02 9.29 -13.53
C ASP A 86 0.61 9.69 -14.04
N GLU A 87 -0.45 9.18 -13.41
CA GLU A 87 -1.84 9.52 -13.73
C GLU A 87 -2.13 11.00 -13.42
N SER A 88 -1.65 11.51 -12.28
CA SER A 88 -1.79 12.93 -11.93
C SER A 88 -1.13 13.84 -12.96
N GLN A 89 0.08 13.49 -13.41
CA GLN A 89 0.78 14.24 -14.45
C GLN A 89 0.02 14.20 -15.77
N ALA A 90 -0.48 13.03 -16.17
CA ALA A 90 -1.29 12.87 -17.38
C ALA A 90 -2.55 13.73 -17.34
N ILE A 91 -3.28 13.74 -16.21
CA ILE A 91 -4.48 14.57 -16.02
C ILE A 91 -4.14 16.06 -16.18
N VAL A 92 -3.05 16.52 -15.57
CA VAL A 92 -2.63 17.91 -15.64
C VAL A 92 -2.24 18.29 -17.07
N GLU A 93 -1.51 17.43 -17.77
CA GLU A 93 -1.10 17.68 -19.15
C GLU A 93 -2.29 17.73 -20.11
N ASP A 94 -3.24 16.79 -19.96
CA ASP A 94 -4.45 16.74 -20.77
C ASP A 94 -5.36 17.94 -20.51
N ALA A 95 -5.48 18.36 -19.24
CA ALA A 95 -6.18 19.58 -18.87
C ALA A 95 -5.55 20.84 -19.49
N LYS A 96 -4.21 20.95 -19.48
CA LYS A 96 -3.50 22.07 -20.12
C LYS A 96 -3.72 22.10 -21.62
N LYS A 97 -3.69 20.93 -22.28
CA LYS A 97 -3.93 20.79 -23.72
C LYS A 97 -5.36 21.20 -24.08
N ASN A 98 -6.35 20.73 -23.31
CA ASN A 98 -7.75 21.10 -23.49
C ASN A 98 -7.98 22.60 -23.27
N ALA A 99 -7.38 23.18 -22.23
CA ALA A 99 -7.45 24.63 -21.99
C ALA A 99 -6.86 25.42 -23.16
N SER A 100 -5.68 25.02 -23.65
CA SER A 100 -5.03 25.66 -24.79
C SER A 100 -5.89 25.60 -26.05
N ARG A 101 -6.56 24.48 -26.29
CA ARG A 101 -7.51 24.31 -27.40
C ARG A 101 -8.71 25.23 -27.27
N ILE A 102 -9.33 25.30 -26.09
CA ILE A 102 -10.47 26.19 -25.83
C ILE A 102 -10.08 27.65 -26.07
N ILE A 103 -8.91 28.07 -25.59
CA ILE A 103 -8.39 29.43 -25.78
C ILE A 103 -8.18 29.71 -27.27
N ASN A 104 -7.56 28.78 -28.01
CA ASN A 104 -7.35 28.95 -29.45
C ASN A 104 -8.67 29.07 -30.22
N ASP A 105 -9.64 28.19 -29.94
CA ASP A 105 -10.96 28.23 -30.55
C ASP A 105 -11.70 29.54 -30.23
N ALA A 106 -11.57 30.05 -28.99
CA ALA A 106 -12.15 31.33 -28.58
C ALA A 106 -11.48 32.52 -29.29
N LEU A 107 -10.15 32.51 -29.42
CA LEU A 107 -9.40 33.55 -30.15
C LEU A 107 -9.78 33.58 -31.64
N LEU A 108 -9.89 32.41 -32.28
CA LEU A 108 -10.30 32.32 -33.68
C LEU A 108 -11.73 32.85 -33.89
N LYS A 109 -12.66 32.54 -32.98
CA LYS A 109 -14.02 33.09 -33.02
C LYS A 109 -14.04 34.59 -32.79
N ALA A 110 -13.26 35.10 -31.83
CA ALA A 110 -13.16 36.52 -31.56
C ALA A 110 -12.60 37.29 -32.76
N GLN A 111 -11.56 36.76 -33.40
CA GLN A 111 -10.99 37.35 -34.62
C GLN A 111 -12.03 37.41 -35.74
N LYS A 112 -12.76 36.30 -35.97
CA LYS A 112 -13.82 36.27 -36.98
C LYS A 112 -14.92 37.31 -36.72
N ILE A 113 -15.37 37.44 -35.46
CA ILE A 113 -16.38 38.43 -35.09
C ILE A 113 -15.85 39.86 -35.33
N GLN A 114 -14.58 40.11 -35.01
CA GLN A 114 -13.95 41.40 -35.25
C GLN A 114 -13.89 41.72 -36.75
N ASP A 115 -13.49 40.75 -37.57
CA ASP A 115 -13.44 40.91 -39.03
C ASP A 115 -14.83 41.16 -39.62
N ASP A 116 -15.85 40.42 -39.16
CA ASP A 116 -17.25 40.60 -39.56
C ASP A 116 -17.78 41.99 -39.15
N ALA A 117 -17.45 42.45 -37.95
CA ALA A 117 -17.82 43.79 -37.47
C ALA A 117 -17.17 44.91 -38.29
N ASP A 118 -15.90 44.75 -38.65
CA ASP A 118 -15.19 45.70 -39.50
C ASP A 118 -15.75 45.73 -40.93
N ALA A 119 -16.17 44.57 -41.47
CA ALA A 119 -16.86 44.50 -42.75
C ALA A 119 -18.21 45.25 -42.72
N ILE A 120 -19.06 44.97 -41.72
CA ILE A 120 -20.35 45.66 -41.54
C ILE A 120 -20.16 47.18 -41.42
N LYS A 121 -19.12 47.62 -40.70
CA LYS A 121 -18.80 49.05 -40.56
C LYS A 121 -18.46 49.69 -41.91
N ARG A 122 -17.66 49.02 -42.74
CA ARG A 122 -17.36 49.49 -44.11
C ARG A 122 -18.61 49.56 -44.96
N ASP A 123 -19.44 48.52 -44.94
CA ASP A 123 -20.68 48.47 -45.70
C ASP A 123 -21.65 49.58 -45.29
N THR A 124 -21.74 49.87 -43.99
CA THR A 124 -22.55 50.98 -43.45
C THR A 124 -22.06 52.33 -43.97
N ILE A 125 -20.74 52.55 -44.02
CA ILE A 125 -20.15 53.79 -44.56
C ILE A 125 -20.47 53.91 -46.05
N VAL A 126 -20.30 52.84 -46.83
CA VAL A 126 -20.62 52.82 -48.27
C VAL A 126 -22.10 53.11 -48.51
N TYR A 127 -22.99 52.45 -47.76
CA TYR A 127 -24.43 52.66 -47.85
C TYR A 127 -24.82 54.10 -47.51
N ARG A 128 -24.28 54.65 -46.41
CA ARG A 128 -24.50 56.05 -46.00
C ARG A 128 -24.09 57.02 -47.12
N ASN A 129 -22.91 56.82 -47.71
CA ASN A 129 -22.44 57.68 -48.80
C ASN A 129 -23.35 57.59 -50.03
N ARG A 130 -23.83 56.39 -50.37
CA ARG A 130 -24.78 56.18 -51.47
C ARG A 130 -26.09 56.92 -51.24
N VAL A 131 -26.65 56.83 -50.03
CA VAL A 131 -27.88 57.56 -49.66
C VAL A 131 -27.66 59.07 -49.71
N MET A 132 -26.54 59.57 -49.16
CA MET A 132 -26.22 60.99 -49.22
C MET A 132 -26.08 61.52 -50.64
N ASN A 133 -25.50 60.73 -51.55
CA ASN A 133 -25.40 61.11 -52.96
C ASN A 133 -26.78 61.17 -53.62
N ILE A 134 -27.65 60.18 -53.39
CA ILE A 134 -29.03 60.21 -53.91
C ILE A 134 -29.77 61.46 -53.40
N ILE A 135 -29.66 61.78 -52.10
CA ILE A 135 -30.32 62.98 -51.54
C ILE A 135 -29.78 64.26 -52.18
N LYS A 136 -28.46 64.36 -52.41
CA LYS A 136 -27.87 65.51 -53.11
C LYS A 136 -28.39 65.65 -54.54
N GLU A 137 -28.42 64.55 -55.29
CA GLU A 137 -28.97 64.52 -56.65
C GLU A 137 -30.44 64.96 -56.68
N GLN A 138 -31.26 64.47 -55.74
CA GLN A 138 -32.66 64.89 -55.62
C GLN A 138 -32.80 66.36 -55.25
N LYS A 139 -31.92 66.88 -54.38
CA LYS A 139 -31.89 68.31 -54.05
C LYS A 139 -31.52 69.16 -55.27
N GLU A 140 -30.48 68.78 -56.02
CA GLU A 140 -30.07 69.50 -57.23
C GLU A 140 -31.18 69.54 -58.29
N LEU A 141 -32.01 68.50 -58.36
CA LEU A 141 -33.21 68.52 -59.22
C LEU A 141 -34.23 69.53 -58.73
N LEU A 142 -34.55 69.58 -57.43
CA LEU A 142 -35.49 70.55 -56.86
C LEU A 142 -35.00 71.99 -57.02
N ASP A 143 -33.73 72.26 -56.73
CA ASP A 143 -33.13 73.60 -56.88
C ASP A 143 -33.27 74.08 -58.35
N LYS A 144 -33.14 73.18 -59.34
CA LYS A 144 -33.37 73.51 -60.76
C LYS A 144 -34.84 73.79 -61.09
N TYR A 145 -35.81 73.20 -60.38
CA TYR A 145 -37.22 73.49 -60.60
C TYR A 145 -37.60 74.86 -60.02
N ASP A 146 -37.05 75.24 -58.87
CA ASP A 146 -37.25 76.55 -58.27
C ASP A 146 -36.68 77.69 -59.14
N ASP A 147 -35.60 77.42 -59.89
CA ASP A 147 -35.02 78.35 -60.87
C ASP A 147 -35.85 78.49 -62.17
N ILE A 148 -36.87 77.65 -62.40
CA ILE A 148 -37.72 77.67 -63.61
C ILE A 148 -39.02 78.47 -63.38
N GLU A 149 -39.38 78.78 -62.13
CA GLU A 149 -40.46 79.72 -61.81
C GLU A 149 -39.93 81.13 -61.56
N TYR A 150 -39.42 81.81 -62.59
CA TYR A 150 -39.42 83.27 -62.74
C TYR A 150 -39.26 83.70 -64.20
#